data_AF-A0A972ZMJ4-F1
#
_entry.id   AF-A0A972ZMJ4-F1
#
_cell.length_a   1.000
_cell.length_b   1.000
_cell.length_c   1.000
_cell.angle_alpha   90.00
_cell.angle_beta   90.00
_cell.angle_gamma   90.00
#
_symmetry.space_group_name_H-M   'P 1'
#
loop_
_entity.id
_entity.type
_entity.pdbx_description
1 polymer ?
#
loop_
_entity_poly.entity_id
_entity_poly.type
_entity_poly.pdbx_seq_one_letter_code
_entity_poly.pdbx_strand_id
1 'polypeptide(L)' 'MRFAPDGAKLYAVNHGAGSVSVLDTADQRVLNRITVGDGPSQIITIGG' A
#
# COMPACT_ATOMS: atom_id res chain seq x y z
N MET A 1 1.90 -6.05 4.21
CA MET A 1 1.07 -4.82 4.24
C MET A 1 1.62 -3.90 5.31
N ARG A 2 1.45 -2.59 5.21
CA ARG A 2 1.87 -1.64 6.25
C ARG A 2 0.98 -0.42 6.25
N PHE A 3 0.57 0.03 7.43
CA PHE A 3 -0.17 1.30 7.61
C PHE A 3 0.75 2.49 7.36
N ALA A 4 0.22 3.68 7.07
CA ALA A 4 0.96 4.93 7.26
C ALA A 4 1.15 5.21 8.76
N PRO A 5 2.09 6.09 9.16
CA PRO A 5 2.35 6.42 10.57
C PRO A 5 1.13 7.04 11.26
N ASP A 6 0.37 7.86 10.53
CA ASP A 6 -0.90 8.46 10.95
C ASP A 6 -2.08 7.47 10.94
N GLY A 7 -1.89 6.24 10.45
CA GLY A 7 -2.93 5.24 10.31
C GLY A 7 -3.99 5.52 9.25
N ALA A 8 -3.96 6.66 8.55
CA ALA A 8 -5.00 7.07 7.60
C ALA A 8 -4.95 6.27 6.29
N LYS A 9 -3.79 5.69 5.97
CA LYS A 9 -3.60 4.89 4.75
C LYS A 9 -3.08 3.50 5.08
N LEU A 10 -3.49 2.52 4.27
CA LEU A 10 -2.93 1.18 4.26
C LEU A 10 -2.29 0.88 2.91
N TYR A 11 -1.06 0.39 2.93
CA TYR A 11 -0.34 -0.03 1.74
C TYR A 11 -0.28 -1.54 1.68
N ALA A 12 -0.87 -2.11 0.62
CA ALA A 12 -0.94 -3.54 0.39
C ALA A 12 -0.11 -3.92 -0.84
N VAL A 13 0.85 -4.81 -0.63
CA VAL A 13 1.68 -5.36 -1.70
C VAL A 13 0.88 -6.44 -2.43
N ASN A 14 0.74 -6.30 -3.74
CA ASN A 14 0.10 -7.26 -4.62
C ASN A 14 1.20 -8.00 -5.40
N HIS A 15 1.86 -8.96 -4.76
CA HIS A 15 3.05 -9.64 -5.30
C HIS A 15 2.86 -10.16 -6.73
N GLY A 16 1.80 -10.95 -6.98
CA GLY A 16 1.53 -11.51 -8.30
C GLY A 16 1.09 -10.49 -9.36
N ALA A 17 0.61 -9.32 -8.94
CA ALA A 17 0.16 -8.26 -9.85
C ALA A 17 1.20 -7.16 -10.06
N GLY A 18 2.39 -7.30 -9.49
CA GLY A 18 3.48 -6.34 -9.65
C GLY A 18 3.16 -4.91 -9.20
N SER A 19 2.29 -4.76 -8.20
CA SER A 19 1.76 -3.45 -7.78
C SER A 19 1.57 -3.33 -6.28
N VAL A 20 1.35 -2.10 -5.82
CA VAL A 20 0.97 -1.76 -4.45
C VAL A 20 -0.36 -1.02 -4.49
N SER A 21 -1.34 -1.48 -3.72
CA SER A 21 -2.58 -0.75 -3.48
C SER A 21 -2.40 0.22 -2.32
N VAL A 22 -2.91 1.44 -2.47
CA VAL A 22 -3.07 2.43 -1.39
C VAL A 22 -4.55 2.50 -1.05
N LEU A 23 -4.88 2.24 0.21
CA LEU A 23 -6.24 2.25 0.71
C LEU A 23 -6.41 3.36 1.73
N ASP A 24 -7.60 3.95 1.78
CA ASP A 24 -8.09 4.74 2.90
C ASP A 24 -8.60 3.77 3.99
N THR A 25 -8.23 4.02 5.23
CA THR A 25 -8.58 3.11 6.34
C THR A 25 -9.93 3.42 6.97
N ALA A 26 -10.47 4.62 6.80
CA ALA A 26 -11.74 5.02 7.38
C ALA A 26 -12.91 4.44 6.58
N ASP A 27 -12.86 4.49 5.26
CA ASP A 27 -13.91 3.99 4.37
C ASP A 27 -13.57 2.66 3.67
N GLN A 28 -12.38 2.11 3.93
CA GLN A 28 -11.87 0.86 3.35
C GLN A 28 -11.80 0.87 1.82
N ARG A 29 -11.66 2.05 1.20
CA ARG A 29 -11.62 2.19 -0.25
C ARG A 29 -10.19 2.21 -0.80
N VAL A 30 -10.00 1.65 -1.99
CA VAL A 30 -8.76 1.82 -2.74
C VAL A 30 -8.69 3.24 -3.29
N LEU A 31 -7.68 3.99 -2.85
CA LEU A 31 -7.39 5.35 -3.32
C LEU A 31 -6.52 5.34 -4.57
N ASN A 32 -5.55 4.42 -4.65
CA ASN A 32 -4.62 4.33 -5.76
C ASN A 32 -4.04 2.92 -5.91
N ARG A 33 -3.51 2.62 -7.10
CA ARG A 33 -2.68 1.45 -7.36
C ARG A 33 -1.40 1.89 -8.08
N ILE A 34 -0.26 1.59 -7.46
CA ILE A 34 1.07 1.97 -7.93
C ILE A 34 1.71 0.74 -8.57
N THR A 35 2.05 0.81 -9.85
CA THR A 35 2.81 -0.24 -10.53
C THR A 35 4.28 -0.17 -10.08
N VAL A 36 4.84 -1.31 -9.67
CA VAL A 36 6.22 -1.41 -9.16
C VAL A 36 7.09 -2.29 -10.05
N GLY A 37 6.50 -3.28 -10.73
CA GLY A 37 7.22 -4.31 -11.48
C GLY A 37 7.11 -5.67 -10.80
N ASP A 38 7.86 -6.67 -11.26
CA ASP A 38 7.63 -8.07 -10.85
C ASP A 38 7.92 -8.33 -9.37
N GLY A 39 6.99 -9.04 -8.73
CA GLY A 39 7.17 -9.64 -7.41
C GLY A 39 7.53 -8.68 -6.27
N PRO A 40 6.85 -7.54 -6.07
CA PRO A 40 7.09 -6.73 -4.89
C PRO A 40 6.78 -7.57 -3.66
N SER A 41 7.68 -7.55 -2.68
CA SER A 41 7.61 -8.40 -1.49
C SER A 41 7.52 -7.60 -0.19
N GLN A 42 8.06 -6.37 -0.19
CA GLN A 42 8.15 -5.54 1.00
C GLN A 42 7.69 -4.11 0.72
N ILE A 43 7.21 -3.46 1.77
CA ILE A 43 6.88 -2.04 1.75
C ILE A 43 7.27 -1.40 3.08
N ILE A 44 7.90 -0.23 2.99
CA ILE A 44 8.24 0.60 4.13
C ILE A 44 7.55 1.94 3.92
N THR A 45 7.00 2.48 5.00
CA THR A 45 6.42 3.82 5.05
C THR A 45 7.28 4.60 6.03
N ILE A 46 7.62 5.82 5.63
CA ILE A 46 8.50 6.71 6.38
C ILE A 46 7.70 7.99 6.67
N GLY A 47 7.73 8.42 7.93
CA GLY A 47 7.08 9.65 8.40
C GLY A 47 6.84 9.59 9.91
N GLY A 48 7.17 10.69 10.60
CA GLY A 48 6.86 10.98 12.01
C GLY A 48 7.34 9.97 13.02
#